data_AF-A0A941SEY4-F1
#
_entry.id   AF-A0A941SEY4-F1
#
_cell.length_a   1.000
_cell.length_b   1.000
_cell.length_c   1.000
_cell.angle_alpha   90.00
_cell.angle_beta   90.00
_cell.angle_gamma   90.00
#
_symmetry.space_group_name_H-M   'P 1'
#
loop_
_entity.id
_entity.type
_entity.pdbx_description
1 polymer ?
#
loop_
_entity_poly.entity_id
_entity_poly.type
_entity_poly.pdbx_seq_one_letter_code
_entity_poly.pdbx_strand_id
1 'polypeptide(L)'
;YLLTLDTTGIIPAAYLQALARELTDGADLQVTLRAWYEALEQRKASGAIRSLLQTLVDTSAVPQRMEKENPDSSRVIARAEENALSAAQKPPLLDWDALLHRAQSTDDVCEEIYIENAGQVLAAPYLPRLFGMLKLVEDGAFVDRRAAERAVHLLQFMVNEQTQSPEYQLTLNKILCGVRTGIPICREIDISAHEQETIEGLIRGMIQNWQTIGNTSISGLRETFLQRKGKLQLKEDGMWYLTVEPGVFDMLLDSLPWSYSVIKHSWMERAVHVTWR
;
A
#
# COMPACT_ATOMS: atom_id res chain seq x y z
N TYR A 1 -13.79 10.20 28.99
CA TYR A 1 -15.11 10.81 29.20
C TYR A 1 -15.86 10.68 27.88
N LEU A 2 -16.91 9.87 27.86
CA LEU A 2 -17.76 9.62 26.69
C LEU A 2 -18.66 10.84 26.41
N LEU A 3 -18.78 11.15 25.12
CA LEU A 3 -19.91 11.73 24.37
C LEU A 3 -20.58 13.00 24.90
N THR A 4 -20.59 14.07 24.07
CA THR A 4 -21.82 14.68 23.52
C THR A 4 -21.43 15.68 22.42
N LEU A 5 -21.60 15.32 21.16
CA LEU A 5 -21.85 16.32 20.12
C LEU A 5 -23.26 16.07 19.62
N ASP A 6 -24.14 16.97 20.05
CA ASP A 6 -25.53 17.06 19.64
C ASP A 6 -25.64 17.11 18.12
N THR A 7 -26.52 16.26 17.61
CA THR A 7 -26.98 16.24 16.23
C THR A 7 -27.82 17.48 15.95
N THR A 8 -27.19 18.61 15.66
CA THR A 8 -27.83 19.75 15.01
C THR A 8 -26.90 20.35 13.95
N GLY A 9 -27.29 20.17 12.69
CA GLY A 9 -26.87 20.98 11.55
C GLY A 9 -25.36 21.16 11.35
N ILE A 10 -24.63 20.09 11.03
CA ILE A 10 -23.27 20.24 10.50
C ILE A 10 -23.38 20.93 9.14
N ILE A 11 -23.12 22.23 9.09
CA ILE A 11 -22.99 22.98 7.84
C ILE A 11 -21.78 22.40 7.10
N PRO A 12 -21.94 21.76 5.92
CA PRO A 12 -20.87 20.98 5.28
C PRO A 12 -19.58 21.76 5.06
N ALA A 13 -19.70 23.08 4.83
CA ALA A 13 -18.57 23.98 4.69
C ALA A 13 -17.73 24.12 5.98
N ALA A 14 -18.38 24.15 7.16
CA ALA A 14 -17.69 24.26 8.44
C ALA A 14 -16.93 22.97 8.79
N TYR A 15 -17.48 21.82 8.43
CA TYR A 15 -16.83 20.52 8.61
C TYR A 15 -15.60 20.37 7.71
N LEU A 16 -15.71 20.73 6.43
CA LEU A 16 -14.58 20.69 5.50
C LEU A 16 -13.46 21.67 5.91
N GLN A 17 -13.81 22.83 6.45
CA GLN A 17 -12.83 23.78 6.99
C GLN A 17 -12.12 23.26 8.24
N ALA A 18 -12.82 22.55 9.14
CA ALA A 18 -12.22 21.93 10.31
C ALA A 18 -11.25 20.80 9.92
N LEU A 19 -11.66 19.94 8.98
CA LEU A 19 -10.88 18.81 8.51
C LEU A 19 -9.65 19.25 7.71
N ALA A 20 -9.78 20.32 6.91
CA ALA A 20 -8.64 20.94 6.25
C ALA A 20 -7.68 21.62 7.24
N ARG A 21 -8.18 22.26 8.31
CA ARG A 21 -7.32 22.85 9.36
C ARG A 21 -6.48 21.82 10.10
N GLU A 22 -7.02 20.64 10.38
CA GLU A 22 -6.26 19.57 11.06
C GLU A 22 -5.15 18.96 10.18
N LEU A 23 -5.24 19.12 8.86
CA LEU A 23 -4.32 18.53 7.89
C LEU A 23 -3.33 19.53 7.28
N THR A 24 -3.38 20.80 7.71
CA THR A 24 -2.52 21.85 7.14
C THR A 24 -1.57 22.41 8.21
N ASP A 25 -0.29 22.04 8.14
CA ASP A 25 0.80 22.55 9.00
C ASP A 25 1.20 23.99 8.62
N GLY A 26 0.27 24.94 8.75
CA GLY A 26 0.53 26.38 8.65
C GLY A 26 0.43 27.02 7.27
N ALA A 27 0.04 26.29 6.21
CA ALA A 27 -0.32 26.91 4.93
C ALA A 27 -1.72 27.54 4.98
N ASP A 28 -1.92 28.64 4.24
CA ASP A 28 -3.16 29.41 4.24
C ASP A 28 -4.35 28.53 3.79
N LEU A 29 -5.30 28.31 4.72
CA LEU A 29 -6.44 27.40 4.57
C LEU A 29 -7.22 27.61 3.27
N GLN A 30 -7.31 28.87 2.83
CA GLN A 30 -7.97 29.25 1.58
C GLN A 30 -7.25 28.70 0.33
N VAL A 31 -5.92 28.64 0.36
CA VAL A 31 -5.09 28.14 -0.75
C VAL A 31 -5.20 26.62 -0.85
N THR A 32 -5.14 25.92 0.28
CA THR A 32 -5.29 24.46 0.33
C THR A 32 -6.67 24.01 -0.16
N LEU A 33 -7.74 24.66 0.32
CA LEU A 33 -9.10 24.34 -0.11
C LEU A 33 -9.31 24.60 -1.60
N ARG A 34 -8.69 25.65 -2.15
CA ARG A 34 -8.78 25.98 -3.59
C ARG A 34 -8.00 24.98 -4.45
N ALA A 35 -6.82 24.55 -4.01
CA ALA A 35 -6.03 23.51 -4.67
C ALA A 35 -6.77 22.16 -4.68
N TRP A 36 -7.47 21.82 -3.59
CA TRP A 36 -8.28 20.60 -3.51
C TRP A 36 -9.49 20.67 -4.45
N TYR A 37 -10.15 21.83 -4.52
CA TYR A 37 -11.25 22.06 -5.46
C TYR A 37 -10.79 21.90 -6.92
N GLU A 38 -9.68 22.54 -7.30
CA GLU A 38 -9.12 22.43 -8.66
C GLU A 38 -8.66 21.01 -9.00
N ALA A 39 -8.06 20.29 -8.05
CA ALA A 39 -7.66 18.88 -8.25
C ALA A 39 -8.87 17.96 -8.47
N LEU A 40 -9.98 18.22 -7.79
CA LEU A 40 -11.24 17.50 -7.97
C LEU A 40 -11.92 17.82 -9.31
N GLU A 41 -11.82 19.08 -9.76
CA GLU A 41 -12.35 19.54 -11.04
C GLU A 41 -11.56 18.97 -12.21
N GLN A 42 -10.22 18.98 -12.15
CA GLN A 42 -9.34 18.44 -13.19
C GLN A 42 -9.50 16.92 -13.39
N ARG A 43 -9.76 16.17 -12.31
CA ARG A 43 -9.96 14.71 -12.41
C ARG A 43 -11.35 14.32 -12.91
N LYS A 44 -12.25 15.28 -13.20
CA LYS A 44 -13.69 15.03 -13.44
C LYS A 44 -14.33 14.12 -12.37
N ALA A 45 -13.72 14.08 -11.18
CA ALA A 45 -14.02 13.10 -10.13
C ALA A 45 -15.19 13.55 -9.24
N SER A 46 -15.69 14.78 -9.44
CA SER A 46 -16.88 15.30 -8.78
C SER A 46 -18.11 14.41 -9.00
N GLY A 47 -18.25 13.77 -10.17
CA GLY A 47 -19.32 12.81 -10.45
C GLY A 47 -19.19 11.51 -9.65
N ALA A 48 -17.98 10.99 -9.48
CA ALA A 48 -17.72 9.75 -8.73
C ALA A 48 -17.91 9.94 -7.22
N ILE A 49 -17.42 11.06 -6.67
CA ILE A 49 -17.62 11.41 -5.27
C ILE A 49 -19.09 11.73 -4.98
N ARG A 50 -19.78 12.41 -5.90
CA ARG A 50 -21.22 12.65 -5.80
C ARG A 50 -22.02 11.36 -5.88
N SER A 51 -21.62 10.40 -6.73
CA SER A 51 -22.26 9.08 -6.83
C SER A 51 -22.06 8.27 -5.55
N LEU A 52 -20.85 8.27 -4.97
CA LEU A 52 -20.55 7.62 -3.70
C LEU A 52 -21.27 8.27 -2.51
N LEU A 53 -21.37 9.60 -2.50
CA LEU A 53 -22.12 10.33 -1.47
C LEU A 53 -23.64 10.16 -1.63
N GLN A 54 -24.18 10.13 -2.85
CA GLN A 54 -25.60 9.84 -3.08
C GLN A 54 -25.95 8.40 -2.68
N THR A 55 -25.09 7.43 -2.97
CA THR A 55 -25.31 6.06 -2.48
C THR A 55 -25.26 5.98 -0.96
N LEU A 56 -24.37 6.72 -0.30
CA LEU A 56 -24.32 6.78 1.16
C LEU A 56 -25.52 7.52 1.79
N VAL A 57 -26.01 8.59 1.16
CA VAL A 57 -27.18 9.37 1.64
C VAL A 57 -28.50 8.63 1.39
N ASP A 58 -28.65 7.99 0.24
CA ASP A 58 -29.87 7.23 -0.13
C ASP A 58 -30.01 5.92 0.69
N THR A 59 -28.92 5.43 1.29
CA THR A 59 -28.96 4.28 2.24
C THR A 59 -29.49 4.70 3.62
N SER A 60 -29.72 5.99 3.87
CA SER A 60 -30.25 6.55 5.11
C SER A 60 -31.54 7.34 4.88
N ALA A 61 -32.58 6.73 4.31
CA ALA A 61 -33.92 7.31 4.34
C ALA A 61 -35.02 6.24 4.42
N VAL A 62 -35.55 6.01 5.62
CA VAL A 62 -36.93 5.51 5.82
C VAL A 62 -37.77 6.69 6.34
N PRO A 63 -39.01 6.92 5.85
CA PRO A 63 -39.72 8.17 6.03
C PRO A 63 -40.48 8.22 7.37
N GLN A 64 -40.40 9.36 8.08
CA GLN A 64 -41.29 9.67 9.20
C GLN A 64 -42.52 10.44 8.70
N ARG A 65 -43.71 9.86 8.93
CA ARG A 65 -45.02 10.54 8.86
C ARG A 65 -45.42 11.05 10.25
N MET A 66 -45.95 12.27 10.32
CA MET A 66 -47.22 12.67 11.00
C MET A 66 -47.32 14.20 10.97
N GLU A 67 -48.11 14.76 10.06
CA GLU A 67 -49.53 15.17 10.22
C GLU A 67 -49.74 16.46 11.01
N LYS A 68 -50.25 17.49 10.31
CA LYS A 68 -51.46 18.20 10.76
C LYS A 68 -52.19 18.95 9.63
N GLU A 69 -53.41 18.47 9.43
CA GLU A 69 -54.66 19.17 9.08
C GLU A 69 -54.79 19.94 7.75
N ASN A 70 -55.65 19.33 6.93
CA ASN A 70 -56.35 19.89 5.78
C ASN A 70 -57.47 20.86 6.26
N PRO A 71 -58.08 21.67 5.38
CA PRO A 71 -59.19 21.06 4.66
C PRO A 71 -59.32 21.50 3.19
N ASP A 72 -59.76 20.52 2.40
CA ASP A 72 -60.58 20.69 1.21
C ASP A 72 -59.88 20.94 -0.13
N SER A 73 -59.22 19.91 -0.66
CA SER A 73 -59.29 19.53 -2.08
C SER A 73 -58.45 18.27 -2.35
N SER A 74 -58.79 17.52 -3.41
CA SER A 74 -58.04 16.39 -4.02
C SER A 74 -58.34 14.94 -3.58
N ARG A 75 -59.62 14.63 -3.30
CA ARG A 75 -60.21 13.26 -3.22
C ARG A 75 -60.06 12.37 -4.48
N VAL A 76 -59.33 12.78 -5.52
CA VAL A 76 -59.28 12.08 -6.82
C VAL A 76 -57.97 11.30 -7.03
N ILE A 77 -56.89 11.63 -6.33
CA ILE A 77 -55.56 11.00 -6.53
C ILE A 77 -55.41 9.67 -5.75
N ALA A 78 -56.15 9.51 -4.65
CA ALA A 78 -56.00 8.40 -3.71
C ALA A 78 -56.33 6.99 -4.26
N ARG A 79 -57.09 6.88 -5.36
CA ARG A 79 -57.50 5.57 -5.90
C ARG A 79 -56.54 4.98 -6.93
N ALA A 80 -55.65 5.80 -7.49
CA ALA A 80 -54.67 5.36 -8.49
C ALA A 80 -53.37 4.84 -7.86
N GLU A 81 -53.00 5.32 -6.67
CA GLU A 81 -51.78 4.90 -5.97
C GLU A 81 -51.92 3.51 -5.32
N GLU A 82 -53.13 3.13 -4.90
CA GLU A 82 -53.39 1.90 -4.16
C GLU A 82 -53.19 0.62 -5.02
N ASN A 83 -53.39 0.70 -6.33
CA ASN A 83 -53.18 -0.44 -7.24
C ASN A 83 -51.74 -0.58 -7.77
N ALA A 84 -50.92 0.47 -7.70
CA ALA A 84 -49.52 0.42 -8.15
C ALA A 84 -48.54 0.01 -7.03
N LEU A 85 -48.91 0.23 -5.77
CA LEU A 85 -48.09 -0.08 -4.58
C LEU A 85 -48.06 -1.57 -4.21
N SER A 86 -48.87 -2.43 -4.83
CA SER A 86 -48.93 -3.87 -4.52
C SER A 86 -47.97 -4.74 -5.38
N ALA A 87 -47.38 -4.20 -6.45
CA ALA A 87 -46.61 -4.99 -7.42
C ALA A 87 -45.10 -4.69 -7.47
N ALA A 88 -44.58 -3.81 -6.63
CA ALA A 88 -43.14 -3.60 -6.54
C ALA A 88 -42.52 -4.61 -5.58
N GLN A 89 -42.21 -5.81 -6.10
CA GLN A 89 -41.34 -6.75 -5.41
C GLN A 89 -40.03 -6.04 -5.08
N LYS A 90 -39.81 -5.86 -3.78
CA LYS A 90 -38.60 -5.30 -3.18
C LYS A 90 -37.39 -5.94 -3.88
N PRO A 91 -36.46 -5.17 -4.48
CA PRO A 91 -35.25 -5.76 -5.03
C PRO A 91 -34.59 -6.57 -3.91
N PRO A 92 -34.10 -7.79 -4.19
CA PRO A 92 -33.55 -8.64 -3.15
C PRO A 92 -32.44 -7.84 -2.46
N LEU A 93 -32.58 -7.70 -1.14
CA LEU A 93 -31.53 -7.13 -0.30
C LEU A 93 -30.24 -7.88 -0.63
N LEU A 94 -29.19 -7.14 -0.98
CA LEU A 94 -27.85 -7.70 -1.12
C LEU A 94 -27.50 -8.38 0.20
N ASP A 95 -27.48 -9.70 0.18
CA ASP A 95 -27.15 -10.53 1.32
C ASP A 95 -25.63 -10.45 1.53
N TRP A 96 -25.23 -9.53 2.41
CA TRP A 96 -23.84 -9.31 2.77
C TRP A 96 -23.23 -10.56 3.40
N ASP A 97 -24.01 -11.31 4.18
CA ASP A 97 -23.55 -12.55 4.79
C ASP A 97 -23.30 -13.60 3.69
N ALA A 98 -24.21 -13.78 2.73
CA ALA A 98 -23.99 -14.68 1.60
C ALA A 98 -22.82 -14.25 0.70
N LEU A 99 -22.59 -12.94 0.48
CA LEU A 99 -21.45 -12.45 -0.29
C LEU A 99 -20.11 -12.65 0.44
N LEU A 100 -20.07 -12.39 1.74
CA LEU A 100 -18.88 -12.59 2.57
C LEU A 100 -18.58 -14.09 2.75
N HIS A 101 -19.60 -14.93 2.88
CA HIS A 101 -19.43 -16.38 2.89
C HIS A 101 -19.05 -16.95 1.51
N ARG A 102 -19.50 -16.34 0.40
CA ARG A 102 -19.05 -16.68 -0.96
C ARG A 102 -17.60 -16.26 -1.23
N ALA A 103 -17.13 -15.18 -0.61
CA ALA A 103 -15.72 -14.78 -0.62
C ALA A 103 -14.83 -15.66 0.26
N GLN A 104 -15.41 -16.38 1.23
CA GLN A 104 -14.72 -17.39 2.03
C GLN A 104 -14.65 -18.76 1.35
N SER A 105 -15.42 -18.99 0.28
CA SER A 105 -15.46 -20.25 -0.47
C SER A 105 -14.94 -20.11 -1.91
N THR A 106 -13.84 -19.37 -2.08
CA THR A 106 -13.00 -19.49 -3.28
C THR A 106 -11.74 -20.25 -2.88
N ASP A 107 -11.55 -21.43 -3.48
CA ASP A 107 -10.28 -22.16 -3.45
C ASP A 107 -9.09 -21.19 -3.61
N ASP A 108 -8.14 -21.28 -2.67
CA ASP A 108 -6.71 -21.01 -2.85
C ASP A 108 -6.32 -19.69 -3.57
N VAL A 109 -6.88 -18.55 -3.15
CA VAL A 109 -6.30 -17.25 -3.55
C VAL A 109 -5.19 -16.90 -2.56
N CYS A 110 -3.99 -17.43 -2.79
CA CYS A 110 -2.77 -16.85 -2.22
C CYS A 110 -2.69 -15.38 -2.66
N GLU A 111 -2.85 -14.44 -1.71
CA GLU A 111 -2.80 -12.99 -1.98
C GLU A 111 -1.51 -12.63 -2.76
N GLU A 112 -1.69 -12.07 -3.95
CA GLU A 112 -0.59 -11.70 -4.84
C GLU A 112 -0.23 -10.22 -4.63
N ILE A 113 1.02 -9.95 -4.25
CA ILE A 113 1.51 -8.59 -4.02
C ILE A 113 2.51 -8.24 -5.13
N TYR A 114 2.16 -7.25 -5.95
CA TYR A 114 3.03 -6.75 -7.00
C TYR A 114 3.98 -5.68 -6.45
N ILE A 115 5.26 -5.79 -6.83
CA ILE A 115 6.35 -4.92 -6.38
C ILE A 115 7.23 -4.51 -7.56
N GLU A 116 8.00 -3.42 -7.40
CA GLU A 116 8.90 -2.88 -8.44
C GLU A 116 10.39 -2.94 -8.07
N ASN A 117 10.70 -3.44 -6.88
CA ASN A 117 12.05 -3.58 -6.33
C ASN A 117 12.44 -5.06 -6.12
N ALA A 118 11.87 -5.98 -6.90
CA ALA A 118 12.09 -7.41 -6.77
C ALA A 118 13.56 -7.79 -6.92
N GLY A 119 14.30 -7.03 -7.72
CA GLY A 119 15.70 -7.28 -8.04
C GLY A 119 16.67 -7.11 -6.86
N GLN A 120 16.23 -6.44 -5.78
CA GLN A 120 17.06 -6.25 -4.57
C GLN A 120 17.51 -7.56 -3.92
N VAL A 121 16.85 -8.69 -4.24
CA VAL A 121 17.23 -10.04 -3.82
C VAL A 121 18.66 -10.43 -4.23
N LEU A 122 19.22 -9.83 -5.29
CA LEU A 122 20.60 -10.06 -5.69
C LEU A 122 21.61 -9.59 -4.63
N ALA A 123 21.22 -8.62 -3.80
CA ALA A 123 22.04 -8.12 -2.69
C ALA A 123 21.93 -8.99 -1.43
N ALA A 124 21.05 -10.00 -1.39
CA ALA A 124 20.78 -10.80 -0.20
C ALA A 124 22.05 -11.33 0.50
N PRO A 125 23.05 -11.93 -0.20
CA PRO A 125 24.25 -12.43 0.45
C PRO A 125 25.09 -11.34 1.15
N TYR A 126 24.92 -10.08 0.75
CA TYR A 126 25.66 -8.94 1.27
C TYR A 126 24.98 -8.27 2.46
N LEU A 127 23.68 -8.52 2.69
CA LEU A 127 22.89 -7.86 3.73
C LEU A 127 23.41 -8.08 5.15
N PRO A 128 23.85 -9.29 5.58
CA PRO A 128 24.43 -9.46 6.91
C PRO A 128 25.65 -8.59 7.15
N ARG A 129 26.53 -8.47 6.14
CA ARG A 129 27.71 -7.62 6.23
C ARG A 129 27.33 -6.13 6.25
N LEU A 130 26.41 -5.71 5.37
CA LEU A 130 25.91 -4.33 5.33
C LEU A 130 25.36 -3.91 6.69
N PHE A 131 24.41 -4.68 7.23
CA PHE A 131 23.75 -4.36 8.49
C PHE A 131 24.69 -4.46 9.68
N GLY A 132 25.68 -5.35 9.66
CA GLY A 132 26.75 -5.39 10.65
C GLY A 132 27.65 -4.15 10.63
N MET A 133 28.06 -3.69 9.43
CA MET A 133 28.85 -2.46 9.29
C MET A 133 28.10 -1.23 9.79
N LEU A 134 26.78 -1.18 9.55
CA LEU A 134 25.89 -0.12 10.02
C LEU A 134 25.43 -0.29 11.48
N LYS A 135 25.91 -1.32 12.18
CA LYS A 135 25.55 -1.65 13.58
C LYS A 135 24.05 -1.81 13.81
N LEU A 136 23.32 -2.28 12.79
CA LEU A 136 21.89 -2.59 12.86
C LEU A 136 21.64 -4.01 13.35
N VAL A 137 22.61 -4.91 13.11
CA VAL A 137 22.55 -6.32 13.48
C VAL A 137 23.74 -6.68 14.38
N GLU A 138 23.45 -7.39 15.47
CA GLU A 138 24.42 -7.96 16.41
C GLU A 138 24.00 -9.41 16.71
N ASP A 139 24.96 -10.33 16.80
CA ASP A 139 24.72 -11.77 17.06
C ASP A 139 23.63 -12.42 16.19
N GLY A 140 23.51 -11.98 14.94
CA GLY A 140 22.56 -12.52 13.97
C GLY A 140 21.11 -12.03 14.14
N ALA A 141 20.86 -11.01 14.96
CA ALA A 141 19.55 -10.38 15.11
C ALA A 141 19.64 -8.86 15.00
N PHE A 142 18.55 -8.20 14.61
CA PHE A 142 18.47 -6.73 14.69
C PHE A 142 18.55 -6.29 16.16
N VAL A 143 19.33 -5.23 16.43
CA VAL A 143 19.56 -4.73 17.80
C VAL A 143 18.26 -4.25 18.46
N ASP A 144 17.35 -3.68 17.66
CA ASP A 144 15.99 -3.34 18.07
C ASP A 144 15.06 -3.23 16.86
N ARG A 145 13.78 -2.93 17.14
CA ARG A 145 12.78 -2.71 16.09
C ARG A 145 13.09 -1.51 15.18
N ARG A 146 13.67 -0.43 15.72
CA ARG A 146 14.01 0.76 14.94
C ARG A 146 15.13 0.48 13.95
N ALA A 147 16.08 -0.37 14.30
CA ALA A 147 17.15 -0.83 13.42
C ALA A 147 16.59 -1.66 12.26
N ALA A 148 15.62 -2.54 12.52
CA ALA A 148 14.93 -3.29 11.47
C ALA A 148 14.13 -2.37 10.53
N GLU A 149 13.36 -1.41 11.09
CA GLU A 149 12.63 -0.42 10.30
C GLU A 149 13.58 0.47 9.47
N ARG A 150 14.72 0.87 10.04
CA ARG A 150 15.75 1.63 9.33
C ARG A 150 16.35 0.81 8.18
N ALA A 151 16.66 -0.47 8.41
CA ALA A 151 17.15 -1.37 7.37
C ALA A 151 16.17 -1.51 6.20
N VAL A 152 14.85 -1.56 6.47
CA VAL A 152 13.81 -1.59 5.44
C VAL A 152 13.95 -0.42 4.46
N HIS A 153 14.13 0.80 4.98
CA HIS A 153 14.31 2.00 4.16
C HIS A 153 15.68 2.06 3.49
N LEU A 154 16.75 1.61 4.15
CA LEU A 154 18.09 1.55 3.55
C LEU A 154 18.14 0.58 2.36
N LEU A 155 17.41 -0.54 2.42
CA LEU A 155 17.24 -1.43 1.27
C LEU A 155 16.53 -0.74 0.11
N GLN A 156 15.57 0.14 0.38
CA GLN A 156 14.87 0.87 -0.66
C GLN A 156 15.78 1.91 -1.31
N PHE A 157 16.53 2.64 -0.50
CA PHE A 157 17.55 3.58 -0.98
C PHE A 157 18.62 2.91 -1.84
N MET A 158 19.02 1.67 -1.48
CA MET A 158 19.92 0.88 -2.32
C MET A 158 19.35 0.66 -3.73
N VAL A 159 18.04 0.51 -3.87
CA VAL A 159 17.36 0.26 -5.15
C VAL A 159 17.18 1.53 -5.98
N ASN A 160 16.74 2.65 -5.38
CA ASN A 160 16.28 3.81 -6.14
C ASN A 160 16.70 5.19 -5.59
N GLU A 161 17.57 5.24 -4.60
CA GLU A 161 18.05 6.48 -3.96
C GLU A 161 16.97 7.32 -3.27
N GLN A 162 15.75 6.81 -3.14
CA GLN A 162 14.68 7.54 -2.48
C GLN A 162 14.78 7.37 -0.96
N THR A 163 14.63 8.47 -0.24
CA THR A 163 14.55 8.53 1.23
C THR A 163 13.11 8.37 1.74
N GLN A 164 12.14 8.52 0.83
CA GLN A 164 10.72 8.39 1.07
C GLN A 164 10.14 7.39 0.07
N SER A 165 9.43 6.39 0.56
CA SER A 165 8.71 5.46 -0.29
C SER A 165 7.40 5.06 0.38
N PRO A 166 6.29 5.01 -0.39
CA PRO A 166 5.05 4.48 0.13
C PRO A 166 5.23 3.06 0.68
N GLU A 167 4.61 2.79 1.83
CA GLU A 167 4.79 1.52 2.55
C GLU A 167 4.44 0.28 1.72
N TYR A 168 3.47 0.40 0.80
CA TYR A 168 3.08 -0.71 -0.09
C TYR A 168 4.23 -1.15 -1.02
N GLN A 169 5.18 -0.26 -1.33
CA GLN A 169 6.38 -0.58 -2.12
C GLN A 169 7.46 -1.27 -1.29
N LEU A 170 7.37 -1.21 0.04
CA LEU A 170 8.38 -1.71 0.99
C LEU A 170 8.10 -3.15 1.45
N THR A 171 7.12 -3.83 0.86
CA THR A 171 6.71 -5.18 1.28
C THR A 171 7.87 -6.18 1.25
N LEU A 172 8.65 -6.23 0.15
CA LEU A 172 9.82 -7.11 0.05
C LEU A 172 10.90 -6.74 1.08
N ASN A 173 11.15 -5.45 1.26
CA ASN A 173 12.13 -4.94 2.21
C ASN A 173 11.78 -5.37 3.64
N LYS A 174 10.51 -5.27 4.03
CA LYS A 174 10.02 -5.75 5.33
C LYS A 174 10.30 -7.24 5.50
N ILE A 175 9.99 -8.06 4.49
CA ILE A 175 10.22 -9.52 4.52
C ILE A 175 11.72 -9.83 4.71
N LEU A 176 12.59 -9.18 3.94
CA LEU A 176 14.06 -9.38 4.02
C LEU A 176 14.64 -8.92 5.37
N CYS A 177 14.05 -7.91 5.99
CA CYS A 177 14.41 -7.43 7.33
C CYS A 177 13.69 -8.18 8.47
N GLY A 178 12.87 -9.19 8.18
CA GLY A 178 12.11 -9.92 9.20
C GLY A 178 11.00 -9.11 9.88
N VAL A 179 10.59 -7.99 9.29
CA VAL A 179 9.46 -7.17 9.74
C VAL A 179 8.16 -7.75 9.15
N ARG A 180 7.13 -7.92 9.97
CA ARG A 180 5.82 -8.39 9.48
C ARG A 180 5.18 -7.36 8.55
N THR A 181 4.66 -7.80 7.41
CA THR A 181 4.10 -6.93 6.36
C THR A 181 2.95 -6.05 6.84
N GLY A 182 2.08 -6.58 7.71
CA GLY A 182 0.95 -5.85 8.30
C GLY A 182 1.29 -4.91 9.46
N ILE A 183 2.56 -4.83 9.88
CA ILE A 183 2.99 -3.87 10.91
C ILE A 183 3.41 -2.56 10.23
N PRO A 184 2.79 -1.42 10.58
CA PRO A 184 3.19 -0.12 10.04
C PRO A 184 4.59 0.25 10.53
N ILE A 185 5.33 0.96 9.67
CA ILE A 185 6.68 1.44 9.92
C ILE A 185 6.74 2.96 9.74
N CYS A 186 7.84 3.60 10.15
CA CYS A 186 8.03 5.03 9.86
C CYS A 186 7.92 5.31 8.35
N ARG A 187 7.34 6.45 7.99
CA ARG A 187 7.10 6.82 6.57
C ARG A 187 8.39 7.15 5.83
N GLU A 188 9.38 7.66 6.55
CA GLU A 188 10.63 8.16 6.00
C GLU A 188 11.74 8.08 7.04
N ILE A 189 12.97 8.11 6.55
CA ILE A 189 14.17 8.29 7.36
C ILE A 189 15.12 9.27 6.67
N ASP A 190 15.88 10.00 7.46
CA ASP A 190 17.08 10.67 6.97
C ASP A 190 18.20 9.65 6.83
N ILE A 191 18.83 9.64 5.66
CA ILE A 191 19.96 8.79 5.34
C ILE A 191 21.23 9.61 5.54
N SER A 192 22.10 9.14 6.42
CA SER A 192 23.38 9.77 6.68
C SER A 192 24.37 9.54 5.54
N ALA A 193 25.36 10.43 5.40
CA ALA A 193 26.44 10.26 4.42
C ALA A 193 27.18 8.93 4.60
N HIS A 194 27.40 8.49 5.84
CA HIS A 194 28.04 7.21 6.14
C HIS A 194 27.22 6.01 5.62
N GLU A 195 25.90 6.04 5.77
CA GLU A 195 25.02 4.97 5.27
C GLU A 195 24.99 4.95 3.75
N GLN A 196 24.87 6.12 3.12
CA GLN A 196 24.94 6.25 1.67
C GLN A 196 26.26 5.67 1.13
N GLU A 197 27.40 6.09 1.68
CA GLU A 197 28.73 5.58 1.28
C GLU A 197 28.84 4.07 1.47
N THR A 198 28.30 3.52 2.55
CA THR A 198 28.34 2.09 2.83
C THR A 198 27.49 1.30 1.82
N ILE A 199 26.29 1.79 1.48
CA ILE A 199 25.40 1.18 0.49
C ILE A 199 26.01 1.25 -0.91
N GLU A 200 26.54 2.41 -1.31
CA GLU A 200 27.24 2.55 -2.59
C GLU A 200 28.49 1.66 -2.65
N GLY A 201 29.22 1.53 -1.54
CA GLY A 201 30.35 0.61 -1.40
C GLY A 201 29.94 -0.85 -1.60
N LEU A 202 28.79 -1.26 -1.04
CA LEU A 202 28.22 -2.59 -1.28
C LEU A 202 27.87 -2.81 -2.75
N ILE A 203 27.22 -1.83 -3.38
CA ILE A 203 26.86 -1.93 -4.82
C ILE A 203 28.14 -2.05 -5.67
N ARG A 204 29.18 -1.26 -5.37
CA ARG A 204 30.48 -1.38 -6.05
C ARG A 204 31.09 -2.76 -5.85
N GLY A 205 31.02 -3.32 -4.64
CA GLY A 205 31.47 -4.68 -4.35
C GLY A 205 30.70 -5.75 -5.15
N MET A 206 29.38 -5.62 -5.26
CA MET A 206 28.55 -6.49 -6.10
C MET A 206 28.99 -6.43 -7.57
N ILE A 207 29.21 -5.23 -8.12
CA ILE A 207 29.65 -5.03 -9.51
C ILE A 207 31.02 -5.66 -9.73
N GLN A 208 31.97 -5.44 -8.81
CA GLN A 208 33.32 -6.01 -8.90
C GLN A 208 33.32 -7.54 -8.83
N ASN A 209 32.45 -8.13 -8.01
CA ASN A 209 32.34 -9.57 -7.91
C ASN A 209 31.63 -10.19 -9.12
N TRP A 210 30.75 -9.45 -9.79
CA TRP A 210 30.05 -9.89 -11.00
C TRP A 210 30.79 -9.44 -12.26
N GLN A 211 31.90 -10.12 -12.59
CA GLN A 211 32.81 -9.67 -13.65
C GLN A 211 32.17 -9.50 -15.04
N THR A 212 31.13 -10.28 -15.37
CA THR A 212 30.46 -10.26 -16.67
C THR A 212 29.75 -8.94 -16.98
N ILE A 213 29.27 -8.22 -15.96
CA ILE A 213 28.64 -6.90 -16.17
C ILE A 213 29.68 -5.78 -16.36
N GLY A 214 30.98 -6.09 -16.18
CA GLY A 214 32.08 -5.21 -16.56
C GLY A 214 32.06 -3.86 -15.83
N ASN A 215 32.08 -2.77 -16.59
CA ASN A 215 32.14 -1.40 -16.06
C ASN A 215 30.75 -0.79 -15.80
N THR A 216 29.75 -1.61 -15.44
CA THR A 216 28.43 -1.11 -15.05
C THR A 216 28.54 -0.07 -13.94
N SER A 217 27.85 1.06 -14.08
CA SER A 217 27.76 2.08 -13.04
C SER A 217 26.79 1.65 -11.93
N ILE A 218 26.81 2.33 -10.78
CA ILE A 218 25.83 2.11 -9.70
C ILE A 218 24.40 2.31 -10.23
N SER A 219 24.15 3.38 -10.98
CA SER A 219 22.84 3.64 -11.63
C SER A 219 22.46 2.51 -12.58
N GLY A 220 23.41 2.05 -13.40
CA GLY A 220 23.20 0.96 -14.33
C GLY A 220 22.81 -0.34 -13.62
N LEU A 221 23.45 -0.67 -12.49
CA LEU A 221 23.07 -1.85 -11.69
C LEU A 221 21.65 -1.70 -11.12
N ARG A 222 21.32 -0.51 -10.58
CA ARG A 222 20.00 -0.21 -10.03
C ARG A 222 18.90 -0.38 -11.07
N GLU A 223 19.00 0.33 -12.18
CA GLU A 223 18.00 0.35 -13.26
C GLU A 223 17.85 -1.02 -13.93
N THR A 224 18.99 -1.70 -14.16
CA THR A 224 18.98 -2.96 -14.92
C THR A 224 18.56 -4.14 -14.06
N PHE A 225 19.03 -4.20 -12.82
CA PHE A 225 18.94 -5.42 -12.01
C PHE A 225 18.25 -5.25 -10.67
N LEU A 226 18.19 -4.07 -10.04
CA LEU A 226 17.52 -3.92 -8.73
C LEU A 226 16.05 -3.47 -8.87
N GLN A 227 15.78 -2.56 -9.82
CA GLN A 227 14.45 -2.02 -10.14
C GLN A 227 13.72 -2.95 -11.10
N ARG A 228 13.36 -4.13 -10.59
CA ARG A 228 12.65 -5.16 -11.34
C ARG A 228 11.25 -5.34 -10.78
N LYS A 229 10.29 -5.42 -11.70
CA LYS A 229 8.93 -5.83 -11.35
C LYS A 229 8.93 -7.29 -10.92
N GLY A 230 8.06 -7.61 -9.98
CA GLY A 230 7.86 -8.97 -9.53
C GLY A 230 6.58 -9.13 -8.74
N LYS A 231 6.32 -10.39 -8.41
CA LYS A 231 5.14 -10.82 -7.68
C LYS A 231 5.55 -11.62 -6.47
N LEU A 232 5.09 -11.20 -5.30
CA LEU A 232 5.21 -11.92 -4.03
C LEU A 232 3.93 -12.69 -3.75
N GLN A 233 4.09 -13.93 -3.28
CA GLN A 233 3.00 -14.80 -2.86
C GLN A 233 3.41 -15.49 -1.57
N LEU A 234 2.55 -15.43 -0.55
CA LEU A 234 2.68 -16.30 0.61
C LEU A 234 1.88 -17.57 0.33
N LYS A 235 2.55 -18.72 0.24
CA LYS A 235 1.89 -20.00 -0.06
C LYS A 235 1.46 -20.73 1.21
N GLU A 236 0.66 -21.78 1.04
CA GLU A 236 0.16 -22.66 2.10
C GLU A 236 1.28 -23.32 2.93
N ASP A 237 2.46 -23.54 2.33
CA ASP A 237 3.66 -24.04 3.02
C ASP A 237 4.27 -23.03 4.01
N GLY A 238 3.71 -21.82 4.09
CA GLY A 238 4.14 -20.75 4.97
C GLY A 238 5.35 -19.98 4.46
N MET A 239 5.85 -20.27 3.25
CA MET A 239 7.02 -19.60 2.66
C MET A 239 6.62 -18.53 1.66
N TRP A 240 7.50 -17.55 1.50
CA TRP A 240 7.34 -16.51 0.49
C TRP A 240 7.91 -16.98 -0.84
N TYR A 241 7.19 -16.72 -1.92
CA TYR A 241 7.63 -16.95 -3.28
C TYR A 241 7.66 -15.63 -4.02
N LEU A 242 8.82 -15.27 -4.54
CA LEU A 242 9.05 -14.11 -5.39
C LEU A 242 9.27 -14.58 -6.82
N THR A 243 8.40 -14.17 -7.74
CA THR A 243 8.61 -14.34 -9.18
C THR A 243 9.00 -12.99 -9.78
N VAL A 244 10.19 -12.91 -10.35
CA VAL A 244 10.69 -11.67 -10.99
C VAL A 244 10.31 -11.66 -12.46
N GLU A 245 9.82 -10.52 -12.97
CA GLU A 245 9.48 -10.38 -14.38
C GLU A 245 10.74 -10.44 -15.26
N PRO A 246 10.74 -11.24 -16.36
CA PRO A 246 11.88 -11.35 -17.25
C PRO A 246 12.30 -10.01 -17.86
N GLY A 247 13.61 -9.81 -17.95
CA GLY A 247 14.26 -8.65 -18.56
C GLY A 247 15.21 -9.05 -19.69
N VAL A 248 15.54 -8.08 -20.54
CA VAL A 248 16.44 -8.28 -21.70
C VAL A 248 17.87 -8.63 -21.30
N PHE A 249 18.30 -8.23 -20.11
CA PHE A 249 19.65 -8.45 -19.59
C PHE A 249 19.75 -9.65 -18.65
N ASP A 250 18.66 -10.39 -18.44
CA ASP A 250 18.59 -11.49 -17.45
C ASP A 250 19.50 -12.67 -17.81
N MET A 251 19.90 -12.80 -19.08
CA MET A 251 20.93 -13.76 -19.51
C MET A 251 22.27 -13.58 -18.78
N LEU A 252 22.55 -12.37 -18.25
CA LEU A 252 23.76 -12.10 -17.49
C LEU A 252 23.72 -12.74 -16.10
N LEU A 253 22.52 -13.03 -15.55
CA LEU A 253 22.34 -13.64 -14.24
C LEU A 253 22.95 -15.05 -14.17
N ASP A 254 23.05 -15.74 -15.31
CA ASP A 254 23.66 -17.07 -15.43
C ASP A 254 25.15 -17.07 -15.03
N SER A 255 25.77 -15.89 -15.01
CA SER A 255 27.17 -15.68 -14.63
C SER A 255 27.37 -15.16 -13.21
N LEU A 256 26.31 -15.04 -12.42
CA LEU A 256 26.42 -14.61 -11.03
C LEU A 256 27.20 -15.65 -10.20
N PRO A 257 28.25 -15.25 -9.47
CA PRO A 257 29.05 -16.20 -8.68
C PRO A 257 28.41 -16.58 -7.34
N TRP A 258 27.19 -16.11 -7.04
CA TRP A 258 26.46 -16.43 -5.82
C TRP A 258 25.00 -16.78 -6.12
N SER A 259 24.38 -17.53 -5.21
CA SER A 259 22.96 -17.87 -5.30
C SER A 259 22.07 -16.78 -4.70
N TYR A 260 20.90 -16.59 -5.31
CA TYR A 260 19.82 -15.74 -4.81
C TYR A 260 18.46 -16.49 -4.76
N SER A 261 18.44 -17.80 -5.07
CA SER A 261 17.22 -18.58 -5.26
C SER A 261 16.47 -18.89 -3.96
N VAL A 262 17.17 -18.97 -2.83
CA VAL A 262 16.56 -19.16 -1.51
C VAL A 262 17.24 -18.22 -0.53
N ILE A 263 16.46 -17.29 0.03
CA ILE A 263 16.95 -16.27 0.95
C ILE A 263 16.36 -16.52 2.33
N LYS A 264 17.24 -16.76 3.30
CA LYS A 264 16.89 -16.90 4.71
C LYS A 264 18.02 -16.39 5.58
N HIS A 265 17.88 -15.17 6.08
CA HIS A 265 18.76 -14.64 7.12
C HIS A 265 18.31 -15.13 8.51
N SER A 266 19.20 -15.01 9.48
CA SER A 266 18.98 -15.44 10.87
C SER A 266 17.83 -14.71 11.56
N TRP A 267 17.58 -13.44 11.20
CA TRP A 267 16.48 -12.62 11.72
C TRP A 267 15.14 -12.79 10.99
N MET A 268 15.10 -13.52 9.88
CA MET A 268 13.85 -13.71 9.11
C MET A 268 12.98 -14.79 9.76
N GLU A 269 11.65 -14.64 9.73
CA GLU A 269 10.73 -15.72 10.16
C GLU A 269 10.66 -16.83 9.11
N ARG A 270 10.53 -16.45 7.84
CA ARG A 270 10.24 -17.33 6.69
C ARG A 270 11.30 -17.17 5.61
N ALA A 271 11.53 -18.22 4.84
CA ALA A 271 12.40 -18.12 3.67
C ALA A 271 11.66 -17.44 2.50
N VAL A 272 12.43 -16.84 1.60
CA VAL A 272 11.95 -16.35 0.31
C VAL A 272 12.55 -17.22 -0.78
N HIS A 273 11.70 -17.92 -1.52
CA HIS A 273 12.05 -18.64 -2.73
C HIS A 273 11.94 -17.69 -3.92
N VAL A 274 13.04 -17.49 -4.64
CA VAL A 274 13.10 -16.57 -5.78
C VAL A 274 13.14 -17.38 -7.06
N THR A 275 12.12 -17.18 -7.90
CA THR A 275 12.09 -17.61 -9.29
C THR A 275 12.43 -16.41 -10.16
N TRP A 276 13.62 -16.45 -10.75
CA TRP A 276 14.07 -15.47 -11.72
C TRP A 276 14.65 -16.25 -12.88
N ARG A 277 13.84 -16.35 -13.95
CA ARG A 277 13.94 -17.33 -15.03
C ARG A 277 13.48 -18.74 -14.64
#